data_AF-R6V9H0-F1
#
_entry.id   AF-R6V9H0-F1
#
_cell.length_a   1.000
_cell.length_b   1.000
_cell.length_c   1.000
_cell.angle_alpha   90.00
_cell.angle_beta   90.00
_cell.angle_gamma   90.00
#
_symmetry.space_group_name_H-M   'P 1'
#
loop_
_entity.id
_entity.type
_entity.pdbx_description
1 polymer ?
#
loop_
_entity_poly.entity_id
_entity_poly.type
_entity_poly.pdbx_seq_one_letter_code
_entity_poly.pdbx_strand_id
1 'polypeptide(L)'
;MGQNILEQAEICSRNEQEKLVAVQISEERATEFLRGSESEKDNAVWNTAWLEEKKAFLRETGNHFLLAVWGEHEEKCLLFLSDTKRVRPLEFLDYLIPDFGLIRGDVFCASVRVSSVILKLQMEEHGIGHTIDYLMEKAESYFRDCVWIDAAEYGRDHAEEIRRMEYYRKKRVAWAYVKTIDMVPAGKKLWLRSLENESGLEVTAAPDTYIMIGCKGEVYDIRQKKFDASYEMTQEPLDMFEQMMDFWPELQTLPEQEFLSIDEYAHLCYPKKGAGIYACRLEKRTKIFPAGEGHEYFLGRPGDYMAVRSDDLTDIYVIRGDIFEQTYELQE
;
A
#
# COMPACT_ATOMS: atom_id res chain seq x y z
N MET A 1 -17.89 7.01 -27.67
CA MET A 1 -17.44 5.65 -28.06
C MET A 1 -15.93 5.68 -28.11
N GLY A 2 -15.27 5.42 -26.98
CA GLY A 2 -13.82 5.27 -26.96
C GLY A 2 -13.46 3.98 -27.69
N GLN A 3 -12.55 4.06 -28.66
CA GLN A 3 -12.04 2.87 -29.32
C GLN A 3 -11.32 1.99 -28.30
N ASN A 4 -11.58 0.68 -28.35
CA ASN A 4 -11.10 -0.28 -27.35
C ASN A 4 -9.57 -0.43 -27.46
N ILE A 5 -8.83 0.01 -26.44
CA ILE A 5 -7.35 -0.09 -26.39
C ILE A 5 -6.85 -1.51 -26.64
N LEU A 6 -7.64 -2.55 -26.30
CA LEU A 6 -7.29 -3.95 -26.51
C LEU A 6 -7.38 -4.37 -27.98
N GLU A 7 -8.30 -3.78 -28.76
CA GLU A 7 -8.49 -4.09 -30.19
C GLU A 7 -7.44 -3.40 -31.06
N GLN A 8 -6.83 -2.34 -30.55
CA GLN A 8 -5.87 -1.50 -31.26
C GLN A 8 -4.43 -1.68 -30.77
N ALA A 9 -4.21 -2.63 -29.87
CA ALA A 9 -2.89 -2.97 -29.37
C ALA A 9 -2.08 -3.65 -30.48
N GLU A 10 -0.80 -3.28 -30.57
CA GLU A 10 0.18 -3.94 -31.44
C GLU A 10 0.46 -5.36 -30.95
N ILE A 11 0.54 -5.50 -29.62
CA ILE A 11 0.70 -6.78 -28.92
C ILE A 11 -0.27 -6.78 -27.76
N CYS A 12 -1.00 -7.88 -27.58
CA CYS A 12 -1.92 -8.09 -26.47
C CYS A 12 -1.66 -9.47 -25.86
N SER A 13 -1.31 -9.48 -24.58
CA SER A 13 -1.09 -10.70 -23.79
C SER A 13 -2.03 -10.73 -22.60
N ARG A 14 -2.51 -11.92 -22.22
CA ARG A 14 -3.54 -12.09 -21.18
C ARG A 14 -3.15 -13.18 -20.21
N ASN A 15 -3.33 -12.92 -18.93
CA ASN A 15 -3.36 -13.92 -17.87
C ASN A 15 -4.81 -14.04 -17.37
N GLU A 16 -5.51 -15.08 -17.82
CA GLU A 16 -6.94 -15.28 -17.52
C GLU A 16 -7.22 -15.63 -16.05
N GLN A 17 -6.24 -16.25 -15.38
CA GLN A 17 -6.33 -16.63 -13.97
C GLN A 17 -6.33 -15.38 -13.10
N GLU A 18 -5.39 -14.47 -13.33
CA GLU A 18 -5.23 -13.24 -12.55
C GLU A 18 -6.07 -12.07 -13.09
N LYS A 19 -6.78 -12.26 -14.21
CA LYS A 19 -7.57 -11.20 -14.88
C LYS A 19 -6.72 -9.98 -15.25
N LEU A 20 -5.47 -10.23 -15.63
CA LEU A 20 -4.51 -9.23 -16.10
C LEU A 20 -4.43 -9.26 -17.62
N VAL A 21 -4.47 -8.08 -18.23
CA VAL A 21 -4.17 -7.89 -19.64
C VAL A 21 -2.99 -6.92 -19.79
N ALA A 22 -2.00 -7.30 -20.59
CA ALA A 22 -0.89 -6.43 -20.97
C ALA A 22 -0.98 -6.07 -22.45
N VAL A 23 -0.78 -4.79 -22.76
CA VAL A 23 -0.86 -4.29 -24.14
C VAL A 23 0.33 -3.42 -24.48
N GLN A 24 0.89 -3.63 -25.67
CA GLN A 24 1.79 -2.68 -26.31
C GLN A 24 0.99 -1.83 -27.28
N ILE A 25 1.14 -0.51 -27.17
CA ILE A 25 0.46 0.47 -28.02
C ILE A 25 1.46 1.49 -28.56
N SER A 26 1.12 2.12 -29.68
CA SER A 26 1.89 3.25 -30.22
C SER A 26 1.74 4.51 -29.36
N GLU A 27 2.66 5.46 -29.50
CA GLU A 27 2.61 6.75 -28.77
C GLU A 27 1.34 7.56 -29.09
N GLU A 28 0.85 7.50 -30.33
CA GLU A 28 -0.41 8.13 -30.74
C GLU A 28 -1.59 7.56 -29.95
N ARG A 29 -1.67 6.24 -29.82
CA ARG A 29 -2.74 5.56 -29.08
C ARG A 29 -2.62 5.78 -27.58
N ALA A 30 -1.42 5.83 -27.04
CA ALA A 30 -1.20 6.19 -25.64
C ALA A 30 -1.72 7.61 -25.35
N THR A 31 -1.44 8.56 -26.26
CA THR A 31 -1.92 9.94 -26.15
C THR A 31 -3.45 10.03 -26.17
N GLU A 32 -4.11 9.27 -27.04
CA GLU A 32 -5.58 9.17 -27.07
C GLU A 32 -6.15 8.55 -25.79
N PHE A 33 -5.51 7.48 -25.29
CA PHE A 33 -5.94 6.79 -24.08
C PHE A 33 -5.81 7.67 -22.83
N LEU A 34 -4.73 8.44 -22.73
CA LEU A 34 -4.44 9.37 -21.63
C LEU A 34 -5.14 10.73 -21.80
N ARG A 35 -5.92 10.95 -22.87
CA ARG A 35 -6.61 12.22 -23.07
C ARG A 35 -7.57 12.50 -21.91
N GLY A 36 -7.32 13.58 -21.18
CA GLY A 36 -8.09 13.97 -20.00
C GLY A 36 -7.74 13.19 -18.73
N SER A 37 -6.62 12.45 -18.71
CA SER A 37 -6.15 11.72 -17.53
C SER A 37 -5.50 12.63 -16.50
N GLU A 38 -4.96 13.79 -16.90
CA GLU A 38 -4.31 14.72 -15.99
C GLU A 38 -5.33 15.41 -15.09
N SER A 39 -5.02 15.44 -13.79
CA SER A 39 -5.80 16.19 -12.82
C SER A 39 -5.48 17.68 -12.92
N GLU A 40 -6.51 18.53 -12.82
CA GLU A 40 -6.35 19.98 -12.64
C GLU A 40 -6.07 20.37 -11.17
N LYS A 41 -6.16 19.41 -10.25
CA LYS A 41 -5.88 19.60 -8.82
C LYS A 41 -4.45 19.19 -8.51
N ASP A 42 -3.73 20.03 -7.77
CA ASP A 42 -2.32 19.82 -7.38
C ASP A 42 -2.06 18.51 -6.64
N ASN A 43 -3.06 18.00 -5.89
CA ASN A 43 -2.89 16.84 -5.00
C ASN A 43 -3.48 15.52 -5.54
N ALA A 44 -4.03 15.52 -6.76
CA ALA A 44 -4.50 14.30 -7.41
C ALA A 44 -3.61 13.98 -8.62
N VAL A 45 -3.14 12.73 -8.72
CA VAL A 45 -2.29 12.31 -9.85
C VAL A 45 -3.11 12.19 -11.14
N TRP A 46 -4.34 11.68 -11.02
CA TRP A 46 -5.22 11.38 -12.15
C TRP A 46 -6.57 12.07 -12.00
N ASN A 47 -7.18 12.41 -13.14
CA ASN A 47 -8.55 12.90 -13.22
C ASN A 47 -9.54 11.81 -12.76
N THR A 48 -10.41 12.14 -11.81
CA THR A 48 -11.35 11.18 -11.22
C THR A 48 -12.33 10.60 -12.25
N ALA A 49 -12.86 11.41 -13.17
CA ALA A 49 -13.83 10.93 -14.16
C ALA A 49 -13.16 9.98 -15.17
N TRP A 50 -11.95 10.32 -15.60
CA TRP A 50 -11.14 9.45 -16.45
C TRP A 50 -10.85 8.11 -15.76
N LEU A 51 -10.46 8.14 -14.48
CA LEU A 51 -10.15 6.94 -13.72
C LEU A 51 -11.38 6.03 -13.54
N GLU A 52 -12.55 6.59 -13.23
CA GLU A 52 -13.80 5.82 -13.15
C GLU A 52 -14.19 5.19 -14.48
N GLU A 53 -14.02 5.92 -15.59
CA GLU A 53 -14.22 5.38 -16.94
C GLU A 53 -13.30 4.19 -17.21
N LYS A 54 -12.01 4.29 -16.87
CA LYS A 54 -11.05 3.18 -17.09
C LYS A 54 -11.33 1.98 -16.19
N LYS A 55 -11.75 2.19 -14.95
CA LYS A 55 -12.20 1.10 -14.07
C LYS A 55 -13.46 0.41 -14.59
N ALA A 56 -14.43 1.16 -15.12
CA ALA A 56 -15.61 0.59 -15.75
C ALA A 56 -15.24 -0.25 -16.97
N PHE A 57 -14.33 0.25 -17.81
CA PHE A 57 -13.79 -0.47 -18.96
C PHE A 57 -13.14 -1.82 -18.57
N LEU A 58 -12.34 -1.86 -17.49
CA LEU A 58 -11.75 -3.11 -17.01
C LEU A 58 -12.84 -4.13 -16.66
N ARG A 59 -13.85 -3.71 -15.88
CA ARG A 59 -15.00 -4.57 -15.52
C ARG A 59 -15.75 -5.09 -16.73
N GLU A 60 -16.04 -4.23 -17.70
CA GLU A 60 -16.77 -4.59 -18.93
C GLU A 60 -16.00 -5.61 -19.78
N THR A 61 -14.68 -5.54 -19.78
CA THR A 61 -13.81 -6.48 -20.51
C THR A 61 -13.50 -7.75 -19.73
N GLY A 62 -14.02 -7.89 -18.51
CA GLY A 62 -13.79 -9.03 -17.63
C GLY A 62 -12.37 -9.08 -17.06
N ASN A 63 -11.65 -7.95 -17.06
CA ASN A 63 -10.31 -7.82 -16.49
C ASN A 63 -10.37 -7.01 -15.18
N HIS A 64 -9.40 -7.23 -14.31
CA HIS A 64 -9.20 -6.41 -13.11
C HIS A 64 -7.95 -5.53 -13.20
N PHE A 65 -7.00 -5.93 -14.04
CA PHE A 65 -5.71 -5.27 -14.17
C PHE A 65 -5.37 -5.03 -15.64
N LEU A 66 -4.82 -3.85 -15.94
CA LEU A 66 -4.28 -3.50 -17.24
C LEU A 66 -2.86 -2.96 -17.08
N LEU A 67 -1.91 -3.56 -17.80
CA LEU A 67 -0.56 -3.06 -17.98
C LEU A 67 -0.38 -2.57 -19.43
N ALA A 68 -0.30 -1.26 -19.63
CA ALA A 68 -0.02 -0.69 -20.94
C ALA A 68 1.45 -0.27 -21.04
N VAL A 69 2.10 -0.57 -22.17
CA VAL A 69 3.48 -0.16 -22.47
C VAL A 69 3.55 0.54 -23.82
N TRP A 70 4.32 1.63 -23.89
CA TRP A 70 4.59 2.37 -25.12
C TRP A 70 5.96 3.09 -25.05
N GLY A 71 6.34 3.73 -26.16
CA GLY A 71 7.64 4.39 -26.37
C GLY A 71 8.63 3.47 -27.08
N GLU A 72 9.60 4.03 -27.81
CA GLU A 72 10.52 3.20 -28.64
C GLU A 72 12.00 3.49 -28.43
N HIS A 73 12.39 4.75 -28.26
CA HIS A 73 13.78 5.15 -28.41
C HIS A 73 14.56 5.15 -27.09
N GLU A 74 14.39 6.17 -26.26
CA GLU A 74 15.21 6.35 -25.05
C GLU A 74 14.54 5.81 -23.79
N GLU A 75 13.22 5.85 -23.76
CA GLU A 75 12.43 5.45 -22.60
C GLU A 75 11.20 4.64 -23.01
N LYS A 76 10.78 3.78 -22.10
CA LYS A 76 9.49 3.11 -22.11
C LYS A 76 8.63 3.69 -21.01
N CYS A 77 7.37 3.92 -21.34
CA CYS A 77 6.36 4.29 -20.36
C CYS A 77 5.51 3.06 -20.07
N LEU A 78 5.35 2.75 -18.79
CA LEU A 78 4.43 1.73 -18.32
C LEU A 78 3.32 2.42 -17.54
N LEU A 79 2.08 2.00 -17.76
CA LEU A 79 0.91 2.40 -16.99
C LEU A 79 0.24 1.14 -16.46
N PHE A 80 0.00 1.10 -15.15
CA PHE A 80 -0.76 0.04 -14.53
C PHE A 80 -2.06 0.58 -13.93
N LEU A 81 -3.18 -0.03 -14.32
CA LEU A 81 -4.51 0.25 -13.84
C LEU A 81 -5.06 -0.96 -13.08
N SER A 82 -5.68 -0.71 -11.93
CA SER A 82 -6.40 -1.71 -11.14
C SER A 82 -7.80 -1.17 -10.82
N ASP A 83 -8.84 -1.94 -11.12
CA ASP A 83 -10.21 -1.60 -10.70
C ASP A 83 -10.53 -2.09 -9.28
N THR A 84 -9.67 -2.96 -8.75
CA THR A 84 -9.72 -3.45 -7.37
C THR A 84 -8.61 -2.81 -6.53
N LYS A 85 -8.65 -3.02 -5.22
CA LYS A 85 -7.55 -2.68 -4.31
C LYS A 85 -6.68 -3.91 -3.95
N ARG A 86 -6.84 -5.04 -4.66
CA ARG A 86 -6.08 -6.28 -4.41
C ARG A 86 -4.62 -6.18 -4.85
N VAL A 87 -4.34 -5.33 -5.84
CA VAL A 87 -3.00 -5.02 -6.34
C VAL A 87 -2.87 -3.50 -6.40
N ARG A 88 -2.01 -2.93 -5.57
CA ARG A 88 -1.71 -1.50 -5.57
C ARG A 88 -0.78 -1.20 -6.75
N PRO A 89 -1.13 -0.25 -7.64
CA PRO A 89 -0.34 0.05 -8.82
C PRO A 89 1.11 0.48 -8.58
N LEU A 90 1.33 1.35 -7.58
CA LEU A 90 2.69 1.78 -7.21
C LEU A 90 3.56 0.57 -6.82
N GLU A 91 3.01 -0.29 -5.96
CA GLU A 91 3.66 -1.49 -5.45
C GLU A 91 3.93 -2.54 -6.54
N PHE A 92 3.00 -2.67 -7.49
CA PHE A 92 3.15 -3.57 -8.61
C PHE A 92 4.22 -3.10 -9.60
N LEU A 93 4.23 -1.81 -9.94
CA LEU A 93 5.25 -1.26 -10.83
C LEU A 93 6.65 -1.29 -10.19
N ASP A 94 6.76 -1.01 -8.88
CA ASP A 94 7.99 -1.17 -8.11
C ASP A 94 8.50 -2.62 -8.15
N TYR A 95 7.62 -3.62 -8.12
CA TYR A 95 8.03 -5.01 -8.26
C TYR A 95 8.51 -5.36 -9.69
N LEU A 96 7.81 -4.87 -10.71
CA LEU A 96 8.17 -5.16 -12.10
C LEU A 96 9.53 -4.55 -12.46
N ILE A 97 9.75 -3.31 -12.03
CA ILE A 97 10.92 -2.50 -12.36
C ILE A 97 11.48 -1.88 -11.06
N PRO A 98 12.13 -2.69 -10.20
CA PRO A 98 12.65 -2.21 -8.92
C PRO A 98 13.82 -1.25 -9.15
N ASP A 99 13.89 -0.19 -8.35
CA ASP A 99 14.99 0.80 -8.33
C ASP A 99 15.23 1.58 -9.65
N PHE A 100 14.41 1.37 -10.68
CA PHE A 100 14.57 2.03 -11.98
C PHE A 100 13.31 2.78 -12.39
N GLY A 101 13.42 4.10 -12.42
CA GLY A 101 12.39 4.97 -12.98
C GLY A 101 11.67 5.83 -11.94
N LEU A 102 10.97 6.82 -12.45
CA LEU A 102 10.17 7.74 -11.64
C LEU A 102 8.74 7.22 -11.65
N ILE A 103 8.35 6.55 -10.56
CA ILE A 103 6.99 6.05 -10.37
C ILE A 103 6.12 7.19 -9.84
N ARG A 104 4.95 7.38 -10.46
CA ARG A 104 3.92 8.32 -10.01
C ARG A 104 2.55 7.66 -10.12
N GLY A 105 1.73 7.75 -9.09
CA GLY A 105 0.43 7.08 -9.08
C GLY A 105 -0.38 7.29 -7.80
N ASP A 106 -1.56 6.68 -7.79
CA ASP A 106 -2.46 6.58 -6.65
C ASP A 106 -2.86 5.10 -6.43
N VAL A 107 -3.92 4.89 -5.63
CA VAL A 107 -4.42 3.57 -5.24
C VAL A 107 -4.92 2.73 -6.43
N PHE A 108 -5.29 3.34 -7.57
CA PHE A 108 -5.93 2.65 -8.71
C PHE A 108 -5.18 2.80 -10.03
N CYS A 109 -4.31 3.79 -10.15
CA CYS A 109 -3.48 3.96 -11.34
C CYS A 109 -2.06 4.43 -10.99
N ALA A 110 -1.05 3.82 -11.60
CA ALA A 110 0.32 4.32 -11.55
C ALA A 110 0.99 4.25 -12.91
N SER A 111 2.00 5.09 -13.09
CA SER A 111 2.85 5.10 -14.26
C SER A 111 4.32 5.16 -13.85
N VAL A 112 5.18 4.57 -14.69
CA VAL A 112 6.63 4.68 -14.55
C VAL A 112 7.26 4.93 -15.91
N ARG A 113 8.28 5.80 -15.94
CA ARG A 113 9.19 5.97 -17.07
C ARG A 113 10.49 5.25 -16.75
N VAL A 114 10.89 4.33 -17.63
CA VAL A 114 12.12 3.54 -17.48
C VAL A 114 12.99 3.69 -18.73
N SER A 115 14.30 3.73 -18.54
CA SER A 115 15.24 3.74 -19.65
C SER A 115 15.11 2.46 -20.49
N SER A 116 14.96 2.61 -21.80
CA SER A 116 14.92 1.50 -22.74
C SER A 116 16.19 0.65 -22.70
N VAL A 117 17.34 1.23 -22.33
CA VAL A 117 18.62 0.50 -22.22
C VAL A 117 18.60 -0.43 -21.02
N ILE A 118 18.19 0.08 -19.85
CA ILE A 118 18.11 -0.72 -18.61
C ILE A 118 17.13 -1.88 -18.79
N LEU A 119 15.95 -1.60 -19.37
CA LEU A 119 14.94 -2.63 -19.61
C LEU A 119 15.46 -3.73 -20.55
N LYS A 120 16.17 -3.36 -21.63
CA LYS A 120 16.78 -4.34 -22.54
C LYS A 120 17.83 -5.21 -21.86
N LEU A 121 18.68 -4.63 -21.00
CA LEU A 121 19.66 -5.41 -20.24
C LEU A 121 18.98 -6.45 -19.34
N GLN A 122 17.92 -6.06 -18.62
CA GLN A 122 17.16 -7.00 -17.80
C GLN A 122 16.48 -8.11 -18.64
N MET A 123 15.93 -7.74 -19.80
CA MET A 123 15.34 -8.69 -20.74
C MET A 123 16.37 -9.70 -21.26
N GLU A 124 17.59 -9.25 -21.61
CA GLU A 124 18.69 -10.10 -22.05
C GLU A 124 19.15 -11.07 -20.96
N GLU A 125 19.23 -10.63 -19.70
CA GLU A 125 19.55 -11.49 -18.55
C GLU A 125 18.53 -12.64 -18.37
N HIS A 126 17.27 -12.40 -18.74
CA HIS A 126 16.20 -13.41 -18.70
C HIS A 126 16.04 -14.16 -20.03
N GLY A 127 16.80 -13.80 -21.07
CA GLY A 127 16.72 -14.43 -22.39
C GLY A 127 15.43 -14.13 -23.17
N ILE A 128 14.77 -13.00 -22.91
CA ILE A 128 13.47 -12.64 -23.49
C ILE A 128 13.63 -11.52 -24.54
N GLY A 129 13.09 -11.73 -25.74
CA GLY A 129 13.25 -10.80 -26.86
C GLY A 129 12.21 -9.66 -26.92
N HIS A 130 11.04 -9.84 -26.32
CA HIS A 130 9.93 -8.89 -26.40
C HIS A 130 9.58 -8.31 -25.02
N THR A 131 9.38 -6.99 -24.97
CA THR A 131 9.11 -6.28 -23.71
C THR A 131 7.82 -6.78 -23.03
N ILE A 132 6.75 -7.02 -23.79
CA ILE A 132 5.50 -7.54 -23.23
C ILE A 132 5.69 -8.91 -22.58
N ASP A 133 6.44 -9.81 -23.21
CA ASP A 133 6.68 -11.15 -22.68
C ASP A 133 7.45 -11.07 -21.36
N TYR A 134 8.47 -10.21 -21.29
CA TYR A 134 9.23 -9.98 -20.06
C TYR A 134 8.35 -9.42 -18.93
N LEU A 135 7.55 -8.38 -19.23
CA LEU A 135 6.66 -7.78 -18.24
C LEU A 135 5.59 -8.77 -17.76
N MET A 136 5.08 -9.62 -18.65
CA MET A 136 4.12 -10.66 -18.30
C MET A 136 4.76 -11.76 -17.43
N GLU A 137 5.97 -12.21 -17.74
CA GLU A 137 6.70 -13.17 -16.89
C GLU A 137 6.94 -12.60 -15.48
N LYS A 138 7.34 -11.33 -15.40
CA LYS A 138 7.51 -10.62 -14.12
C LYS A 138 6.17 -10.48 -13.38
N ALA A 139 5.08 -10.16 -14.08
CA ALA A 139 3.75 -10.09 -13.49
C ALA A 139 3.29 -11.46 -12.98
N GLU A 140 3.51 -12.53 -13.71
CA GLU A 140 3.20 -13.88 -13.24
C GLU A 140 4.02 -14.26 -12.02
N SER A 141 5.31 -13.90 -12.00
CA SER A 141 6.18 -14.10 -10.83
C SER A 141 5.67 -13.34 -9.61
N TYR A 142 5.18 -12.10 -9.80
CA TYR A 142 4.55 -11.32 -8.75
C TYR A 142 3.39 -12.07 -8.09
N PHE A 143 2.46 -12.62 -8.88
CA PHE A 143 1.30 -13.34 -8.34
C PHE A 143 1.70 -14.69 -7.71
N ARG A 144 2.68 -15.39 -8.30
CA ARG A 144 3.16 -16.70 -7.85
C ARG A 144 3.96 -16.64 -6.55
N ASP A 145 4.83 -15.64 -6.42
CA ASP A 145 5.79 -15.55 -5.32
C ASP A 145 5.22 -14.78 -4.11
N CYS A 146 4.09 -14.10 -4.28
CA CYS A 146 3.41 -13.40 -3.22
C CYS A 146 2.46 -14.34 -2.45
N VAL A 147 2.60 -14.36 -1.13
CA VAL A 147 1.65 -15.05 -0.24
C VAL A 147 0.48 -14.10 0.05
N TRP A 148 -0.75 -14.59 -0.06
CA TRP A 148 -1.96 -13.81 0.18
C TRP A 148 -2.70 -14.40 1.38
N ILE A 149 -2.88 -13.60 2.43
CA ILE A 149 -3.51 -14.01 3.68
C ILE A 149 -4.76 -13.17 3.88
N ASP A 150 -5.93 -13.83 3.92
CA ASP A 150 -7.12 -13.25 4.55
C ASP A 150 -7.00 -13.46 6.06
N ALA A 151 -6.88 -12.38 6.83
CA ALA A 151 -6.60 -12.46 8.26
C ALA A 151 -7.71 -13.17 9.04
N ALA A 152 -8.97 -13.02 8.59
CA ALA A 152 -10.11 -13.63 9.25
C ALA A 152 -10.13 -15.15 9.02
N GLU A 153 -9.91 -15.61 7.80
CA GLU A 153 -9.80 -17.04 7.46
C GLU A 153 -8.56 -17.67 8.11
N TYR A 154 -7.39 -17.06 7.90
CA TYR A 154 -6.13 -17.59 8.40
C TYR A 154 -6.10 -17.68 9.92
N GLY A 155 -6.57 -16.65 10.62
CA GLY A 155 -6.64 -16.64 12.08
C GLY A 155 -7.53 -17.74 12.67
N ARG A 156 -8.60 -18.12 11.96
CA ARG A 156 -9.49 -19.22 12.36
C ARG A 156 -8.87 -20.58 12.07
N ASP A 157 -8.35 -20.77 10.87
CA ASP A 157 -7.92 -22.09 10.38
C ASP A 157 -6.54 -22.50 10.94
N HIS A 158 -5.68 -21.51 11.24
CA HIS A 158 -4.34 -21.71 11.76
C HIS A 158 -4.20 -21.35 13.25
N ALA A 159 -5.30 -21.28 14.00
CA ALA A 159 -5.30 -20.83 15.39
C ALA A 159 -4.33 -21.61 16.31
N GLU A 160 -4.19 -22.92 16.11
CA GLU A 160 -3.27 -23.77 16.89
C GLU A 160 -1.80 -23.58 16.47
N GLU A 161 -1.54 -23.27 15.20
CA GLU A 161 -0.19 -22.98 14.70
C GLU A 161 0.28 -21.62 15.18
N ILE A 162 -0.61 -20.61 15.12
CA ILE A 162 -0.34 -19.25 15.62
C ILE A 162 0.04 -19.29 17.10
N ARG A 163 -0.68 -20.05 17.93
CA ARG A 163 -0.37 -20.15 19.37
C ARG A 163 0.96 -20.85 19.69
N ARG A 164 1.55 -21.55 18.72
CA ARG A 164 2.89 -22.17 18.84
C ARG A 164 4.00 -21.27 18.32
N MET A 165 3.67 -20.15 17.67
CA MET A 165 4.66 -19.16 17.30
C MET A 165 5.29 -18.55 18.54
N GLU A 166 6.47 -17.97 18.35
CA GLU A 166 7.14 -17.22 19.39
C GLU A 166 6.27 -16.05 19.87
N TYR A 167 6.23 -15.87 21.18
CA TYR A 167 5.48 -14.79 21.80
C TYR A 167 6.42 -13.63 22.14
N TYR A 168 6.03 -12.44 21.73
CA TYR A 168 6.80 -11.22 21.90
C TYR A 168 6.05 -10.22 22.76
N ARG A 169 6.76 -9.57 23.68
CA ARG A 169 6.24 -8.47 24.48
C ARG A 169 6.61 -7.15 23.84
N LYS A 170 5.67 -6.21 23.86
CA LYS A 170 5.95 -4.85 23.40
C LYS A 170 6.86 -4.15 24.41
N LYS A 171 8.02 -3.67 23.95
CA LYS A 171 8.92 -2.82 24.73
C LYS A 171 8.20 -1.50 25.06
N ARG A 172 8.58 -0.89 26.17
CA ARG A 172 8.01 0.40 26.60
C ARG A 172 8.68 1.56 25.85
N VAL A 173 8.52 1.58 24.53
CA VAL A 173 8.96 2.66 23.63
C VAL A 173 7.83 3.68 23.50
N ALA A 174 8.18 4.97 23.46
CA ALA A 174 7.21 6.03 23.26
C ALA A 174 6.61 5.97 21.85
N TRP A 175 5.30 6.16 21.78
CA TRP A 175 4.53 6.32 20.55
C TRP A 175 3.78 7.65 20.64
N ALA A 176 3.25 8.18 19.55
CA ALA A 176 2.33 9.30 19.62
C ALA A 176 0.91 8.90 19.21
N TYR A 177 -0.07 9.67 19.69
CA TYR A 177 -1.45 9.55 19.29
C TYR A 177 -2.04 10.94 19.06
N VAL A 178 -3.03 11.00 18.17
CA VAL A 178 -3.85 12.18 17.90
C VAL A 178 -5.31 11.76 17.89
N LYS A 179 -6.19 12.50 18.59
CA LYS A 179 -7.63 12.28 18.43
C LYS A 179 -8.08 12.99 17.17
N THR A 180 -8.77 12.27 16.28
CA THR A 180 -9.20 12.85 15.00
C THR A 180 -10.08 14.09 15.17
N ILE A 181 -10.91 14.11 16.22
CA ILE A 181 -11.83 15.21 16.53
C ILE A 181 -11.14 16.47 17.08
N ASP A 182 -9.88 16.37 17.53
CA ASP A 182 -9.13 17.54 17.98
C ASP A 182 -8.61 18.34 16.77
N MET A 183 -8.46 17.69 15.61
CA MET A 183 -8.03 18.32 14.36
C MET A 183 -9.19 18.79 13.48
N VAL A 184 -10.23 17.95 13.33
CA VAL A 184 -11.35 18.23 12.41
C VAL A 184 -12.69 17.76 12.99
N PRO A 185 -13.82 18.36 12.57
CA PRO A 185 -15.14 17.90 13.02
C PRO A 185 -15.42 16.43 12.68
N ALA A 186 -16.19 15.76 13.53
CA ALA A 186 -16.61 14.39 13.30
C ALA A 186 -17.36 14.24 11.96
N GLY A 187 -17.13 13.12 11.27
CA GLY A 187 -17.64 12.82 9.94
C GLY A 187 -16.78 13.36 8.80
N LYS A 188 -15.82 14.26 9.06
CA LYS A 188 -14.86 14.72 8.04
C LYS A 188 -13.87 13.60 7.71
N LYS A 189 -13.55 13.45 6.43
CA LYS A 189 -12.57 12.48 5.95
C LYS A 189 -11.18 13.09 5.94
N LEU A 190 -10.20 12.26 6.30
CA LEU A 190 -8.78 12.57 6.35
C LEU A 190 -8.05 11.60 5.42
N TRP A 191 -7.00 12.08 4.78
CA TRP A 191 -6.10 11.29 3.95
C TRP A 191 -4.71 11.32 4.56
N LEU A 192 -4.20 10.16 4.96
CA LEU A 192 -2.94 10.00 5.67
C LEU A 192 -1.93 9.28 4.78
N ARG A 193 -0.77 9.88 4.54
CA ARG A 193 0.35 9.22 3.84
C ARG A 193 1.51 9.01 4.82
N SER A 194 2.05 7.81 4.80
CA SER A 194 3.24 7.43 5.57
C SER A 194 4.23 6.75 4.64
N LEU A 195 5.45 6.49 5.12
CA LEU A 195 6.45 5.75 4.37
C LEU A 195 5.99 4.32 4.03
N GLU A 196 5.14 3.71 4.85
CA GLU A 196 4.60 2.36 4.61
C GLU A 196 3.39 2.34 3.66
N ASN A 197 2.69 3.47 3.54
CA ASN A 197 1.52 3.62 2.68
C ASN A 197 1.58 4.92 1.89
N GLU A 198 2.49 4.96 0.91
CA GLU A 198 2.67 6.12 0.03
C GLU A 198 1.42 6.46 -0.78
N SER A 199 0.59 5.45 -1.06
CA SER A 199 -0.69 5.60 -1.74
C SER A 199 -1.77 6.28 -0.89
N GLY A 200 -1.57 6.37 0.44
CA GLY A 200 -2.47 7.02 1.38
C GLY A 200 -3.57 6.12 1.94
N LEU A 201 -3.99 6.41 3.18
CA LEU A 201 -5.07 5.78 3.93
C LEU A 201 -6.20 6.79 4.16
N GLU A 202 -7.45 6.40 3.87
CA GLU A 202 -8.62 7.20 4.23
C GLU A 202 -9.07 6.90 5.66
N VAL A 203 -9.16 7.94 6.50
CA VAL A 203 -9.67 7.84 7.88
C VAL A 203 -10.86 8.78 8.05
N THR A 204 -11.94 8.30 8.65
CA THR A 204 -13.09 9.16 9.00
C THR A 204 -12.94 9.63 10.45
N ALA A 205 -12.93 10.95 10.65
CA ALA A 205 -12.84 11.54 11.97
C ALA A 205 -14.09 11.19 12.79
N ALA A 206 -13.87 10.67 14.00
CA ALA A 206 -14.94 10.30 14.91
C ALA A 206 -14.44 10.38 16.37
N PRO A 207 -15.34 10.59 17.35
CA PRO A 207 -14.93 10.69 18.76
C PRO A 207 -14.16 9.46 19.27
N ASP A 208 -14.39 8.30 18.68
CA ASP A 208 -13.76 7.03 18.99
C ASP A 208 -12.63 6.65 18.03
N THR A 209 -12.20 7.51 17.12
CA THR A 209 -11.11 7.23 16.16
C THR A 209 -9.89 8.08 16.47
N TYR A 210 -8.77 7.44 16.77
CA TYR A 210 -7.46 8.07 16.99
C TYR A 210 -6.51 7.69 15.86
N ILE A 211 -5.51 8.52 15.61
CA ILE A 211 -4.38 8.23 14.71
C ILE A 211 -3.18 7.91 15.59
N MET A 212 -2.52 6.78 15.34
CA MET A 212 -1.28 6.40 15.98
C MET A 212 -0.09 6.79 15.11
N ILE A 213 0.97 7.28 15.74
CA ILE A 213 2.25 7.57 15.10
C ILE A 213 3.31 6.73 15.81
N GLY A 214 3.94 5.82 15.07
CA GLY A 214 5.01 4.97 15.57
C GLY A 214 6.36 5.70 15.64
N CYS A 215 7.37 5.00 16.16
CA CYS A 215 8.69 5.58 16.40
C CYS A 215 9.50 5.91 15.14
N LYS A 216 9.10 5.42 13.96
CA LYS A 216 9.75 5.74 12.68
C LYS A 216 8.84 6.51 11.71
N GLY A 217 7.64 6.89 12.11
CA GLY A 217 6.68 7.61 11.25
C GLY A 217 5.62 6.75 10.58
N GLU A 218 5.47 5.52 11.06
CA GLU A 218 4.37 4.64 10.74
C GLU A 218 3.07 5.24 11.26
N VAL A 219 2.01 5.20 10.44
CA VAL A 219 0.72 5.77 10.82
C VAL A 219 -0.41 4.82 10.50
N TYR A 220 -1.33 4.66 11.46
CA TYR A 220 -2.59 3.93 11.30
C TYR A 220 -3.68 4.50 12.20
N ASP A 221 -4.94 4.22 11.89
CA ASP A 221 -6.06 4.54 12.76
C ASP A 221 -6.34 3.43 13.79
N ILE A 222 -6.77 3.84 14.97
CA ILE A 222 -7.15 2.94 16.06
C ILE A 222 -8.43 3.41 16.71
N ARG A 223 -9.31 2.46 17.04
CA ARG A 223 -10.50 2.75 17.83
C ARG A 223 -10.14 2.98 19.29
N GLN A 224 -10.77 3.96 19.93
CA GLN A 224 -10.55 4.35 21.32
C GLN A 224 -10.55 3.13 22.25
N LYS A 225 -11.52 2.22 22.11
CA LYS A 225 -11.58 0.99 22.92
C LYS A 225 -10.31 0.14 22.81
N LYS A 226 -9.76 -0.02 21.61
CA LYS A 226 -8.53 -0.81 21.36
C LYS A 226 -7.30 -0.07 21.86
N PHE A 227 -7.28 1.25 21.70
CA PHE A 227 -6.24 2.12 22.20
C PHE A 227 -6.17 2.09 23.74
N ASP A 228 -7.30 2.30 24.42
CA ASP A 228 -7.41 2.27 25.88
C ASP A 228 -7.03 0.90 26.45
N ALA A 229 -7.23 -0.19 25.72
CA ALA A 229 -6.80 -1.52 26.13
C ALA A 229 -5.27 -1.72 26.00
N SER A 230 -4.62 -1.01 25.07
CA SER A 230 -3.24 -1.29 24.65
C SER A 230 -2.21 -0.24 25.11
N TYR A 231 -2.64 1.00 25.39
CA TYR A 231 -1.75 2.14 25.65
C TYR A 231 -2.16 2.96 26.89
N GLU A 232 -1.18 3.59 27.50
CA GLU A 232 -1.31 4.61 28.54
C GLU A 232 -1.10 5.98 27.89
N MET A 233 -2.13 6.84 27.96
CA MET A 233 -2.05 8.22 27.45
C MET A 233 -1.18 9.07 28.34
N THR A 234 -0.44 9.98 27.72
CA THR A 234 0.14 11.13 28.41
C THR A 234 -0.35 12.43 27.78
N GLN A 235 -0.06 13.55 28.43
CA GLN A 235 -0.27 14.90 27.89
C GLN A 235 1.05 15.50 27.38
N GLU A 236 2.13 14.72 27.40
CA GLU A 236 3.43 15.14 26.90
C GLU A 236 3.30 15.34 25.39
N PRO A 237 3.60 16.53 24.85
CA PRO A 237 3.56 16.76 23.41
C PRO A 237 4.66 15.96 22.72
N LEU A 238 4.42 15.58 21.47
CA LEU A 238 5.45 14.99 20.62
C LEU A 238 6.46 16.06 20.21
N ASP A 239 7.72 15.90 20.59
CA ASP A 239 8.82 16.71 20.04
C ASP A 239 9.41 16.03 18.79
N MET A 240 9.11 16.59 17.62
CA MET A 240 9.58 16.07 16.34
C MET A 240 11.10 16.10 16.18
N PHE A 241 11.79 17.07 16.80
CA PHE A 241 13.24 17.22 16.65
C PHE A 241 14.00 16.21 17.51
N GLU A 242 13.41 15.81 18.64
CA GLU A 242 14.00 14.81 19.52
C GLU A 242 13.73 13.37 19.07
N GLN A 243 12.58 13.09 18.42
CA GLN A 243 12.19 11.72 18.09
C GLN A 243 12.90 11.09 16.88
N MET A 244 13.76 11.80 16.14
CA MET A 244 14.57 11.27 15.02
C MET A 244 13.79 10.31 14.09
N MET A 245 12.55 10.68 13.73
CA MET A 245 11.72 9.86 12.84
C MET A 245 12.29 9.87 11.42
N ASP A 246 12.19 8.73 10.73
CA ASP A 246 12.71 8.60 9.36
C ASP A 246 11.82 9.35 8.34
N PHE A 247 10.52 9.46 8.64
CA PHE A 247 9.54 10.14 7.81
C PHE A 247 8.46 10.83 8.68
N TRP A 248 8.03 12.01 8.25
CA TRP A 248 6.92 12.71 8.89
C TRP A 248 5.62 12.49 8.11
N PRO A 249 4.55 11.97 8.72
CA PRO A 249 3.32 11.66 7.99
C PRO A 249 2.65 12.91 7.44
N GLU A 250 2.20 12.81 6.19
CA GLU A 250 1.41 13.88 5.55
C GLU A 250 -0.07 13.63 5.82
N LEU A 251 -0.75 14.67 6.32
CA LEU A 251 -2.19 14.62 6.57
C LEU A 251 -2.91 15.70 5.77
N GLN A 252 -3.98 15.29 5.07
CA GLN A 252 -4.86 16.19 4.33
C GLN A 252 -6.32 15.96 4.68
N THR A 253 -7.13 17.00 4.58
CA THR A 253 -8.59 16.88 4.64
C THR A 253 -9.19 16.47 3.30
N LEU A 254 -10.34 15.80 3.31
CA LEU A 254 -11.11 15.52 2.10
C LEU A 254 -12.51 16.14 2.22
N PRO A 255 -13.08 16.72 1.13
CA PRO A 255 -12.50 16.83 -0.21
C PRO A 255 -11.61 18.08 -0.44
N GLU A 256 -11.47 18.96 0.55
CA GLU A 256 -10.80 20.26 0.37
C GLU A 256 -9.29 20.15 0.15
N GLN A 257 -8.67 19.04 0.56
CA GLN A 257 -7.23 18.76 0.39
C GLN A 257 -6.31 19.75 1.12
N GLU A 258 -6.81 20.37 2.20
CA GLU A 258 -5.99 21.22 3.07
C GLU A 258 -5.06 20.36 3.92
N PHE A 259 -3.77 20.71 3.93
CA PHE A 259 -2.75 20.07 4.77
C PHE A 259 -2.95 20.45 6.24
N LEU A 260 -2.76 19.47 7.13
CA LEU A 260 -2.82 19.63 8.58
C LEU A 260 -1.49 19.22 9.22
N SER A 261 -0.97 20.09 10.08
CA SER A 261 0.20 19.81 10.92
C SER A 261 -0.20 18.88 12.07
N ILE A 262 -0.04 17.58 11.87
CA ILE A 262 -0.47 16.54 12.83
C ILE A 262 0.31 16.61 14.17
N ASP A 263 1.51 17.19 14.18
CA ASP A 263 2.38 17.40 15.34
C ASP A 263 1.76 18.33 16.38
N GLU A 264 1.04 19.35 15.94
CA GLU A 264 0.40 20.33 16.84
C GLU A 264 -0.64 19.68 17.76
N TYR A 265 -1.12 18.48 17.40
CA TYR A 265 -2.14 17.72 18.11
C TYR A 265 -1.60 16.41 18.71
N ALA A 266 -0.33 16.08 18.47
CA ALA A 266 0.25 14.79 18.83
C ALA A 266 0.75 14.78 20.27
N HIS A 267 0.31 13.76 21.01
CA HIS A 267 0.74 13.51 22.38
C HIS A 267 1.36 12.13 22.52
N LEU A 268 2.32 11.98 23.43
CA LEU A 268 2.96 10.70 23.68
C LEU A 268 2.02 9.72 24.39
N CYS A 269 2.15 8.46 24.04
CA CYS A 269 1.55 7.33 24.72
C CYS A 269 2.56 6.18 24.81
N TYR A 270 2.31 5.28 25.77
CA TYR A 270 3.21 4.17 26.04
C TYR A 270 2.43 2.85 26.04
N PRO A 271 2.97 1.77 25.49
CA PRO A 271 2.35 0.46 25.59
C PRO A 271 2.10 0.06 27.06
N LYS A 272 0.89 -0.47 27.34
CA LYS A 272 0.56 -1.05 28.64
C LYS A 272 1.40 -2.30 28.90
N LYS A 273 1.75 -2.54 30.16
CA LYS A 273 2.45 -3.76 30.57
C LYS A 273 1.60 -5.00 30.26
N GLY A 274 2.22 -6.01 29.67
CA GLY A 274 1.58 -7.29 29.35
C GLY A 274 0.95 -7.38 27.96
N ALA A 275 0.95 -6.29 27.18
CA ALA A 275 0.59 -6.37 25.77
C ALA A 275 1.67 -7.15 24.99
N GLY A 276 1.23 -8.18 24.26
CA GLY A 276 2.12 -9.00 23.44
C GLY A 276 1.40 -9.66 22.28
N ILE A 277 2.21 -10.17 21.37
CA ILE A 277 1.79 -10.70 20.07
C ILE A 277 2.49 -12.04 19.82
N TYR A 278 1.85 -12.88 19.03
CA TYR A 278 2.55 -13.95 18.34
C TYR A 278 3.16 -13.35 17.08
N ALA A 279 4.41 -13.71 16.76
CA ALA A 279 5.03 -13.22 15.55
C ALA A 279 5.91 -14.26 14.88
N CYS A 280 5.99 -14.19 13.56
CA CYS A 280 6.96 -14.94 12.78
C CYS A 280 7.59 -14.06 11.69
N ARG A 281 8.88 -14.25 11.47
CA ARG A 281 9.61 -13.55 10.42
C ARG A 281 9.17 -14.06 9.05
N LEU A 282 8.88 -13.15 8.13
CA LEU A 282 8.47 -13.43 6.77
C LEU A 282 9.67 -13.79 5.90
N GLU A 283 9.56 -14.89 5.16
CA GLU A 283 10.55 -15.32 4.18
C GLU A 283 10.21 -14.87 2.75
N LYS A 284 8.94 -14.54 2.50
CA LYS A 284 8.41 -14.15 1.19
C LYS A 284 7.60 -12.87 1.28
N ARG A 285 7.42 -12.22 0.13
CA ARG A 285 6.49 -11.10 -0.01
C ARG A 285 5.09 -11.58 0.39
N THR A 286 4.49 -10.94 1.37
CA THR A 286 3.22 -11.38 1.95
C THR A 286 2.24 -10.21 2.00
N LYS A 287 1.03 -10.42 1.50
CA LYS A 287 -0.08 -9.48 1.60
C LYS A 287 -1.07 -10.00 2.63
N ILE A 288 -1.36 -9.18 3.63
CA ILE A 288 -2.32 -9.50 4.68
C ILE A 288 -3.52 -8.57 4.53
N PHE A 289 -4.67 -9.16 4.20
CA PHE A 289 -5.96 -8.49 4.12
C PHE A 289 -6.60 -8.54 5.50
N PRO A 290 -6.73 -7.40 6.21
CA PRO A 290 -7.21 -7.36 7.59
C PRO A 290 -8.66 -7.83 7.70
N ALA A 291 -9.03 -8.36 8.86
CA ALA A 291 -10.41 -8.71 9.15
C ALA A 291 -11.28 -7.44 9.27
N GLY A 292 -12.28 -7.29 8.41
CA GLY A 292 -13.25 -6.18 8.47
C GLY A 292 -13.57 -5.53 7.13
N GLU A 293 -14.32 -4.44 7.16
CA GLU A 293 -14.63 -3.63 5.97
C GLU A 293 -13.49 -2.65 5.70
N GLY A 294 -12.44 -3.16 5.06
CA GLY A 294 -11.29 -2.39 4.63
C GLY A 294 -10.68 -3.04 3.40
N HIS A 295 -10.44 -2.24 2.36
CA HIS A 295 -9.87 -2.76 1.12
C HIS A 295 -8.35 -2.59 1.04
N GLU A 296 -7.70 -2.22 2.15
CA GLU A 296 -6.26 -1.98 2.20
C GLU A 296 -5.56 -3.15 2.88
N TYR A 297 -4.56 -3.71 2.20
CA TYR A 297 -3.73 -4.79 2.73
C TYR A 297 -2.43 -4.26 3.33
N PHE A 298 -1.89 -4.97 4.31
CA PHE A 298 -0.52 -4.79 4.76
C PHE A 298 0.41 -5.55 3.82
N LEU A 299 1.49 -4.92 3.39
CA LEU A 299 2.53 -5.56 2.59
C LEU A 299 3.75 -5.82 3.48
N GLY A 300 4.14 -7.08 3.59
CA GLY A 300 5.41 -7.50 4.19
C GLY A 300 6.41 -7.97 3.14
N ARG A 301 7.66 -7.59 3.32
CA ARG A 301 8.81 -8.04 2.53
C ARG A 301 9.59 -9.10 3.33
N PRO A 302 10.44 -9.91 2.66
CA PRO A 302 11.33 -10.81 3.37
C PRO A 302 12.14 -10.06 4.44
N GLY A 303 12.12 -10.55 5.67
CA GLY A 303 12.75 -9.90 6.81
C GLY A 303 11.78 -9.18 7.76
N ASP A 304 10.61 -8.79 7.27
CA ASP A 304 9.53 -8.23 8.10
C ASP A 304 8.85 -9.32 8.93
N TYR A 305 7.93 -8.95 9.82
CA TYR A 305 7.22 -9.89 10.68
C TYR A 305 5.72 -9.86 10.42
N MET A 306 5.12 -11.05 10.30
CA MET A 306 3.69 -11.21 10.52
C MET A 306 3.46 -11.20 12.02
N ALA A 307 2.58 -10.31 12.48
CA ALA A 307 2.18 -10.17 13.86
C ALA A 307 0.71 -10.55 14.01
N VAL A 308 0.41 -11.33 15.04
CA VAL A 308 -0.95 -11.73 15.40
C VAL A 308 -1.20 -11.34 16.86
N ARG A 309 -2.31 -10.67 17.12
CA ARG A 309 -2.67 -10.35 18.50
C ARG A 309 -2.99 -11.60 19.30
N SER A 310 -2.53 -11.63 20.54
CA SER A 310 -2.77 -12.76 21.44
C SER A 310 -4.21 -12.87 21.95
N ASP A 311 -4.94 -11.75 22.00
CA ASP A 311 -6.34 -11.69 22.41
C ASP A 311 -7.34 -11.82 21.25
N ASP A 312 -6.89 -11.65 20.01
CA ASP A 312 -7.68 -11.82 18.78
C ASP A 312 -6.80 -12.37 17.65
N LEU A 313 -6.91 -13.68 17.38
CA LEU A 313 -6.09 -14.33 16.36
C LEU A 313 -6.46 -13.95 14.93
N THR A 314 -7.57 -13.23 14.73
CA THR A 314 -7.97 -12.71 13.42
C THR A 314 -7.43 -11.30 13.15
N ASP A 315 -6.83 -10.65 14.15
CA ASP A 315 -6.12 -9.38 14.00
C ASP A 315 -4.65 -9.66 13.65
N ILE A 316 -4.43 -9.78 12.34
CA ILE A 316 -3.13 -10.08 11.73
C ILE A 316 -2.68 -8.87 10.90
N TYR A 317 -1.42 -8.47 11.10
CA TYR A 317 -0.81 -7.34 10.40
C TYR A 317 0.69 -7.56 10.20
N VAL A 318 1.33 -6.67 9.45
CA VAL A 318 2.77 -6.69 9.21
C VAL A 318 3.45 -5.61 10.05
N ILE A 319 4.64 -5.92 10.58
CA ILE A 319 5.55 -4.96 11.21
C ILE A 319 6.88 -5.06 10.47
N ARG A 320 7.48 -3.93 10.05
CA ARG A 320 8.81 -4.00 9.41
C ARG A 320 9.84 -4.58 10.37
N GLY A 321 10.82 -5.29 9.83
CA GLY A 321 11.83 -5.98 10.63
C GLY A 321 12.59 -5.06 11.59
N ASP A 322 13.02 -3.90 11.11
CA ASP A 322 13.77 -2.92 11.90
C ASP A 322 12.93 -2.27 13.01
N ILE A 323 11.65 -2.02 12.77
CA ILE A 323 10.70 -1.51 13.77
C ILE A 323 10.42 -2.60 14.81
N PHE A 324 10.23 -3.84 14.36
CA PHE A 324 9.94 -4.97 15.24
C PHE A 324 11.07 -5.17 16.25
N GLU A 325 12.32 -5.18 15.79
CA GLU A 325 13.49 -5.34 16.66
C GLU A 325 13.63 -4.21 17.70
N GLN A 326 13.23 -2.99 17.36
CA GLN A 326 13.24 -1.84 18.27
C GLN A 326 12.09 -1.85 19.27
N THR A 327 10.92 -2.37 18.88
CA THR A 327 9.67 -2.22 19.63
C THR A 327 9.19 -3.49 20.34
N TYR A 328 9.78 -4.64 20.06
CA TYR A 328 9.44 -5.93 20.69
C TYR A 328 10.65 -6.67 21.22
N GLU A 329 10.43 -7.49 22.24
CA GLU A 329 11.39 -8.44 22.80
C GLU A 329 10.75 -9.82 22.94
N LEU A 330 11.53 -10.86 22.69
CA LEU A 330 11.09 -12.24 22.87
C LEU A 330 10.74 -12.46 24.35
N GLN A 331 9.56 -13.02 24.60
CA GLN A 331 9.19 -13.43 25.95
C GLN A 331 9.81 -14.80 26.24
N GLU A 332 10.82 -14.82 27.10
CA GLU A 332 11.40 -16.05 27.67
C GLU A 332 10.38 -16.86 28.51
#